data_AF-A0A956HHZ3-F1
#
_entry.id   AF-A0A956HHZ3-F1
#
_cell.length_a   1.000
_cell.length_b   1.000
_cell.length_c   1.000
_cell.angle_alpha   90.00
_cell.angle_beta   90.00
_cell.angle_gamma   90.00
#
_symmetry.space_group_name_H-M   'P 1'
#
loop_
_entity.id
_entity.type
_entity.pdbx_description
1 polymer ?
#
loop_
_entity_poly.entity_id
_entity_poly.type
_entity_poly.pdbx_seq_one_letter_code
_entity_poly.pdbx_strand_id
1 'polypeptide(L)'
;MSVRAPPAPWPKHLLWITGVVAALACNVRGSDVARADPKRAPAQTMQSTKDTTPPPRIAVAVEQDLAEPPAAAEPAQVTRMVVSDALAADFKAIERTTYEGEEIDALFTTLRAGSLPFCQHKHKLAEDDPEAGRAFLEAYDAYRKADLGTKLTIIAGCWNFIRMNDRQPHRPFELVGWLYPDKRHDCYTVGVVQAYLMQERLSCRSLTMIDFDWQVQYVHHQLLERWDAGELGQDKLDSSIAGMTVDWIAFHSPQAEHKVTMATFCHPGIDKLCRATFAALDERRADDKRSLERITLNLSGLHDMTLDDVTAEGVPVIYLSNATEKHFMTREEFDAMISRLEAALELGQHAAFVTHVAGKVDFAIYDLERLAEGSKLTTRCRDAHWGELKSNGEPYETWFEKVVKDGKETIPTCQSSWVRNRREQRKAAAEAAQAAE
;
A
#
# COMPACT_ATOMS: atom_id res chain seq x y z
N MET A 1 5.58 -48.32 -44.55
CA MET A 1 4.70 -48.27 -43.36
C MET A 1 5.46 -47.55 -42.26
N SER A 2 5.09 -46.29 -41.98
CA SER A 2 5.71 -45.47 -40.94
C SER A 2 4.60 -45.00 -40.00
N VAL A 3 4.73 -45.34 -38.73
CA VAL A 3 3.75 -45.08 -37.67
C VAL A 3 4.00 -43.68 -37.13
N ARG A 4 3.03 -42.77 -37.29
CA ARG A 4 3.04 -41.45 -36.65
C ARG A 4 2.60 -41.60 -35.19
N ALA A 5 3.40 -41.06 -34.27
CA ALA A 5 3.03 -40.87 -32.88
C ALA A 5 1.91 -39.80 -32.76
N PRO A 6 0.98 -39.93 -31.80
CA PRO A 6 -0.07 -38.94 -31.58
C PRO A 6 0.49 -37.68 -30.90
N PRO A 7 -0.11 -36.50 -31.13
CA PRO A 7 0.32 -35.26 -30.47
C PRO A 7 -0.02 -35.26 -28.98
N ALA A 8 0.87 -34.68 -28.18
CA ALA A 8 0.70 -34.48 -26.74
C ALA A 8 -0.49 -33.54 -26.43
N PRO A 9 -1.18 -33.72 -25.29
CA PRO A 9 -2.32 -32.89 -24.92
C PRO A 9 -1.87 -31.48 -24.49
N TRP A 10 -2.58 -30.47 -25.00
CA TRP A 10 -2.41 -29.06 -24.65
C TRP A 10 -3.06 -28.74 -23.29
N PRO A 11 -2.52 -27.80 -22.49
CA PRO A 11 -3.14 -27.37 -21.24
C PRO A 11 -4.36 -26.48 -21.52
N LYS A 12 -5.51 -26.81 -20.91
CA LYS A 12 -6.84 -26.21 -21.15
C LYS A 12 -7.13 -24.90 -20.37
N HIS A 13 -6.14 -24.12 -19.94
CA HIS A 13 -6.36 -23.01 -19.01
C HIS A 13 -6.46 -21.60 -19.62
N LEU A 14 -6.67 -21.45 -20.93
CA LEU A 14 -6.51 -20.16 -21.62
C LEU A 14 -7.78 -19.57 -22.27
N LEU A 15 -8.97 -19.85 -21.73
CA LEU A 15 -10.25 -19.43 -22.35
C LEU A 15 -11.19 -18.56 -21.49
N TRP A 16 -10.77 -18.06 -20.32
CA TRP A 16 -11.71 -17.52 -19.33
C TRP A 16 -11.62 -16.01 -18.98
N ILE A 17 -10.80 -15.21 -19.67
CA ILE A 17 -10.64 -13.77 -19.34
C ILE A 17 -11.61 -12.86 -20.14
N THR A 18 -12.53 -13.41 -20.93
CA THR A 18 -13.64 -12.61 -21.50
C THR A 18 -14.83 -12.44 -20.54
N GLY A 19 -14.87 -13.17 -19.42
CA GLY A 19 -16.00 -13.15 -18.47
C GLY A 19 -15.99 -12.02 -17.43
N VAL A 20 -14.86 -11.34 -17.21
CA VAL A 20 -14.73 -10.32 -16.14
C VAL A 20 -15.23 -8.93 -16.59
N VAL A 21 -15.34 -8.69 -17.91
CA VAL A 21 -15.73 -7.38 -18.47
C VAL A 21 -17.23 -7.07 -18.30
N ALA A 22 -18.09 -8.06 -18.08
CA ALA A 22 -19.54 -7.85 -18.05
C ALA A 22 -20.14 -7.50 -16.66
N ALA A 23 -19.41 -7.71 -15.55
CA ALA A 23 -19.99 -7.64 -14.21
C ALA A 23 -19.88 -6.28 -13.49
N LEU A 24 -19.08 -5.34 -14.01
CA LEU A 24 -18.85 -4.03 -13.38
C LEU A 24 -19.66 -2.87 -14.03
N ALA A 25 -20.46 -3.14 -15.06
CA ALA A 25 -21.21 -2.12 -15.80
C ALA A 25 -22.67 -1.90 -15.33
N CYS A 26 -23.15 -2.61 -14.31
CA CYS A 26 -24.55 -2.53 -13.87
C CYS A 26 -24.68 -2.03 -12.43
N ASN A 27 -24.60 -0.71 -12.22
CA ASN A 27 -25.44 0.02 -11.24
C ASN A 27 -25.17 1.53 -11.30
N VAL A 28 -25.72 2.20 -12.31
CA VAL A 28 -25.97 3.65 -12.26
C VAL A 28 -27.40 3.91 -12.75
N ARG A 29 -28.33 4.01 -11.80
CA ARG A 29 -29.58 4.78 -11.88
C ARG A 29 -29.64 5.50 -10.53
N GLY A 30 -29.44 6.81 -10.43
CA GLY A 30 -30.18 7.87 -11.09
C GLY A 30 -31.25 8.35 -10.12
N SER A 31 -31.03 9.47 -9.41
CA SER A 31 -32.07 10.30 -8.81
C SER A 31 -31.48 11.67 -8.42
N ASP A 32 -32.11 12.68 -9.01
CA ASP A 32 -31.80 14.09 -9.01
C ASP A 32 -32.42 14.85 -7.81
N VAL A 33 -31.71 15.92 -7.43
CA VAL A 33 -32.20 17.27 -7.07
C VAL A 33 -33.12 17.45 -5.85
N ALA A 34 -32.58 18.19 -4.86
CA ALA A 34 -33.36 19.22 -4.14
C ALA A 34 -32.46 20.41 -3.74
N ARG A 35 -32.83 21.60 -4.22
CA ARG A 35 -32.30 22.93 -3.89
C ARG A 35 -32.71 23.37 -2.48
N ALA A 36 -31.87 24.16 -1.81
CA ALA A 36 -32.34 25.17 -0.85
C ALA A 36 -31.38 26.39 -0.81
N ASP A 37 -32.00 27.57 -0.88
CA ASP A 37 -31.44 28.92 -0.97
C ASP A 37 -30.78 29.44 0.32
N PRO A 38 -29.92 30.49 0.24
CA PRO A 38 -29.22 31.10 1.37
C PRO A 38 -29.98 32.31 1.95
N LYS A 39 -29.88 32.54 3.27
CA LYS A 39 -30.30 33.81 3.89
C LYS A 39 -29.32 34.32 4.96
N ARG A 40 -28.73 35.47 4.63
CA ARG A 40 -28.48 36.69 5.43
C ARG A 40 -27.73 36.60 6.79
N ALA A 41 -26.63 37.35 6.83
CA ALA A 41 -26.00 37.99 8.00
C ALA A 41 -26.92 39.08 8.65
N PRO A 42 -26.58 39.70 9.80
CA PRO A 42 -25.51 40.72 9.85
C PRO A 42 -24.68 40.79 11.16
N ALA A 43 -23.73 41.74 11.11
CA ALA A 43 -22.58 41.97 11.98
C ALA A 43 -22.82 42.85 13.23
N GLN A 44 -21.68 43.12 13.90
CA GLN A 44 -21.35 44.09 14.98
C GLN A 44 -21.40 43.47 16.39
N THR A 45 -20.40 43.67 17.26
CA THR A 45 -20.25 44.92 18.04
C THR A 45 -18.88 45.00 18.78
N MET A 46 -18.29 46.21 18.73
CA MET A 46 -17.46 46.97 19.69
C MET A 46 -16.07 46.56 20.20
N GLN A 47 -15.19 47.54 20.01
CA GLN A 47 -13.98 47.88 20.75
C GLN A 47 -14.20 48.05 22.25
N SER A 48 -13.20 47.68 23.06
CA SER A 48 -12.97 48.28 24.37
C SER A 48 -11.47 48.26 24.70
N THR A 49 -10.92 49.46 24.80
CA THR A 49 -9.59 49.79 25.33
C THR A 49 -9.55 49.63 26.84
N LYS A 50 -8.45 49.11 27.40
CA LYS A 50 -7.90 49.62 28.67
C LYS A 50 -6.47 49.16 28.90
N ASP A 51 -5.58 50.14 28.83
CA ASP A 51 -4.25 50.19 29.43
C ASP A 51 -4.28 49.86 30.93
N THR A 52 -3.32 49.08 31.39
CA THR A 52 -2.72 49.25 32.73
C THR A 52 -1.29 48.70 32.72
N THR A 53 -0.32 49.61 32.74
CA THR A 53 1.11 49.35 32.87
C THR A 53 1.49 49.16 34.35
N PRO A 54 2.28 48.14 34.73
CA PRO A 54 3.01 48.10 35.99
C PRO A 54 4.48 48.59 35.82
N PRO A 55 5.13 49.04 36.92
CA PRO A 55 6.40 49.76 36.90
C PRO A 55 7.63 48.86 36.62
N PRO A 56 8.77 49.45 36.24
CA PRO A 56 9.93 48.71 35.71
C PRO A 56 10.67 47.97 36.82
N ARG A 57 10.93 46.67 36.59
CA ARG A 57 11.96 45.94 37.31
C ARG A 57 13.29 46.14 36.57
N ILE A 58 14.25 46.69 37.31
CA ILE A 58 15.67 46.72 36.93
C ILE A 58 16.14 45.27 36.81
N ALA A 59 16.36 44.81 35.58
CA ALA A 59 17.09 43.59 35.30
C ALA A 59 18.42 43.99 34.66
N VAL A 60 19.50 43.63 35.35
CA VAL A 60 20.88 43.78 34.92
C VAL A 60 21.07 42.99 33.62
N ALA A 61 21.40 43.68 32.54
CA ALA A 61 21.83 43.05 31.30
C ALA A 61 23.19 42.38 31.54
N VAL A 62 23.18 41.05 31.62
CA VAL A 62 24.34 40.24 31.33
C VAL A 62 24.10 39.71 29.92
N GLU A 63 24.64 40.39 28.91
CA GLU A 63 24.79 39.82 27.58
C GLU A 63 25.79 38.65 27.68
N GLN A 64 25.25 37.46 27.89
CA GLN A 64 25.92 36.25 27.42
C GLN A 64 25.24 35.88 26.11
N ASP A 65 25.94 36.15 25.00
CA ASP A 65 25.71 35.51 23.71
C ASP A 65 25.92 34.01 23.88
N LEU A 66 24.91 33.33 24.44
CA LEU A 66 24.74 31.90 24.24
C LEU A 66 24.07 31.77 22.88
N ALA A 67 24.91 31.63 21.85
CA ALA A 67 24.46 31.13 20.57
C ALA A 67 23.58 29.89 20.84
N GLU A 68 22.31 29.95 20.43
CA GLU A 68 21.48 28.75 20.39
C GLU A 68 22.28 27.67 19.66
N PRO A 69 22.45 26.48 20.25
CA PRO A 69 23.05 25.38 19.51
C PRO A 69 22.24 25.23 18.24
N PRO A 70 22.88 25.12 17.05
CA PRO A 70 22.16 24.95 15.81
C PRO A 70 21.19 23.80 16.02
N ALA A 71 19.90 24.05 15.76
CA ALA A 71 18.88 23.02 15.79
C ALA A 71 19.47 21.79 15.11
N ALA A 72 19.62 20.69 15.86
CA ALA A 72 20.18 19.46 15.32
C ALA A 72 19.41 19.17 14.03
N ALA A 73 20.13 19.13 12.91
CA ALA A 73 19.51 18.88 11.61
C ALA A 73 18.63 17.64 11.78
N GLU A 74 17.33 17.78 11.49
CA GLU A 74 16.42 16.64 11.57
C GLU A 74 17.04 15.52 10.71
N PRO A 75 17.20 14.30 11.25
CA PRO A 75 17.80 13.22 10.49
C PRO A 75 17.00 13.06 9.21
N ALA A 76 17.65 13.26 8.06
CA ALA A 76 17.00 13.12 6.77
C ALA A 76 16.42 11.71 6.70
N GLN A 77 15.13 11.61 6.41
CA GLN A 77 14.48 10.35 6.17
C GLN A 77 15.18 9.66 4.99
N VAL A 78 15.69 8.46 5.20
CA VAL A 78 16.36 7.70 4.15
C VAL A 78 15.30 6.93 3.39
N THR A 79 14.80 7.52 2.31
CA THR A 79 14.05 6.81 1.28
C THR A 79 15.06 6.08 0.40
N ARG A 80 14.93 4.75 0.32
CA ARG A 80 15.72 3.91 -0.58
C ARG A 80 14.81 3.10 -1.49
N MET A 81 15.32 2.75 -2.66
CA MET A 81 14.69 1.78 -3.54
C MET A 81 15.54 0.50 -3.58
N VAL A 82 14.89 -0.64 -3.39
CA VAL A 82 15.51 -1.97 -3.44
C VAL A 82 14.83 -2.80 -4.52
N VAL A 83 15.61 -3.35 -5.44
CA VAL A 83 15.13 -4.21 -6.53
C VAL A 83 15.57 -5.64 -6.26
N SER A 84 14.67 -6.62 -6.35
CA SER A 84 15.06 -8.03 -6.21
C SER A 84 15.95 -8.48 -7.38
N ASP A 85 16.86 -9.42 -7.11
CA ASP A 85 17.73 -9.99 -8.15
C ASP A 85 16.94 -10.54 -9.34
N ALA A 86 15.79 -11.16 -9.07
CA ALA A 86 14.91 -11.69 -10.11
C ALA A 86 14.38 -10.59 -11.04
N LEU A 87 13.91 -9.47 -10.51
CA LEU A 87 13.43 -8.35 -11.34
C LEU A 87 14.59 -7.60 -11.99
N ALA A 88 15.71 -7.43 -11.30
CA ALA A 88 16.91 -6.83 -11.90
C ALA A 88 17.37 -7.64 -13.13
N ALA A 89 17.24 -8.96 -13.11
CA ALA A 89 17.55 -9.81 -14.26
C ALA A 89 16.56 -9.68 -15.44
N ASP A 90 15.32 -9.24 -15.19
CA ASP A 90 14.31 -9.06 -16.24
C ASP A 90 14.48 -7.73 -17.00
N PHE A 91 15.02 -6.69 -16.34
CA PHE A 91 15.21 -5.36 -16.91
C PHE A 91 16.67 -5.08 -17.25
N LYS A 92 16.93 -4.68 -18.50
CA LYS A 92 18.28 -4.22 -18.88
C LYS A 92 18.67 -2.88 -18.28
N ALA A 93 17.66 -2.07 -17.92
CA ALA A 93 17.84 -0.75 -17.33
C ALA A 93 18.23 -0.79 -15.84
N ILE A 94 18.12 -1.94 -15.17
CA ILE A 94 18.41 -2.08 -13.74
C ILE A 94 19.81 -2.65 -13.58
N GLU A 95 20.77 -1.78 -13.29
CA GLU A 95 22.20 -2.15 -13.17
C GLU A 95 22.60 -2.54 -11.74
N ARG A 96 21.81 -2.09 -10.76
CA ARG A 96 22.02 -2.29 -9.32
C ARG A 96 20.72 -2.74 -8.66
N THR A 97 20.84 -3.31 -7.47
CA THR A 97 19.69 -3.72 -6.64
C THR A 97 19.34 -2.71 -5.55
N THR A 98 20.09 -1.62 -5.41
CA THR A 98 19.81 -0.55 -4.44
C THR A 98 20.11 0.82 -5.03
N TYR A 99 19.21 1.79 -4.79
CA TYR A 99 19.28 3.17 -5.25
C TYR A 99 18.82 4.11 -4.13
N GLU A 100 19.41 5.29 -4.02
CA GLU A 100 19.07 6.31 -3.01
C GLU A 100 19.05 7.72 -3.61
N GLY A 101 18.25 8.62 -3.03
CA GLY A 101 18.19 10.03 -3.43
C GLY A 101 17.87 10.23 -4.92
N GLU A 102 18.63 11.11 -5.59
CA GLU A 102 18.46 11.44 -7.01
C GLU A 102 18.64 10.22 -7.95
N GLU A 103 19.26 9.14 -7.48
CA GLU A 103 19.40 7.91 -8.28
C GLU A 103 18.05 7.22 -8.53
N ILE A 104 17.09 7.41 -7.62
CA ILE A 104 15.74 6.86 -7.74
C ILE A 104 15.00 7.55 -8.91
N ASP A 105 15.13 8.87 -9.03
CA ASP A 105 14.53 9.64 -10.13
C ASP A 105 15.10 9.26 -11.50
N ALA A 106 16.42 9.09 -11.56
CA ALA A 106 17.11 8.65 -12.77
C ALA A 106 16.65 7.25 -13.21
N LEU A 107 16.46 6.34 -12.24
CA LEU A 107 15.94 5.00 -12.50
C LEU A 107 14.52 5.05 -13.05
N PHE A 108 13.59 5.77 -12.40
CA PHE A 108 12.21 5.88 -12.89
C PHE A 108 12.11 6.55 -14.27
N THR A 109 12.94 7.55 -14.54
CA THR A 109 13.05 8.16 -15.87
C THR A 109 13.43 7.12 -16.92
N THR A 110 14.40 6.27 -16.62
CA THR A 110 14.87 5.21 -17.51
C THR A 110 13.80 4.13 -17.73
N LEU A 111 13.16 3.67 -16.65
CA LEU A 111 12.09 2.66 -16.72
C LEU A 111 10.88 3.18 -17.51
N ARG A 112 10.49 4.44 -17.31
CA ARG A 112 9.41 5.07 -18.07
C ARG A 112 9.73 5.19 -19.56
N ALA A 113 10.94 5.66 -19.89
CA ALA A 113 11.35 5.81 -21.29
C ALA A 113 11.39 4.45 -22.03
N GLY A 114 11.85 3.39 -21.38
CA GLY A 114 11.90 2.04 -21.97
C GLY A 114 10.55 1.34 -22.05
N SER A 115 9.67 1.52 -21.06
CA SER A 115 8.36 0.87 -21.01
C SER A 115 7.33 1.47 -21.97
N LEU A 116 7.35 2.79 -22.22
CA LEU A 116 6.29 3.46 -22.96
C LEU A 116 6.10 2.89 -24.39
N PRO A 117 7.15 2.74 -25.23
CA PRO A 117 7.01 2.12 -26.54
C PRO A 117 6.48 0.69 -26.46
N PHE A 118 6.98 -0.09 -25.50
CA PHE A 118 6.55 -1.47 -25.27
C PHE A 118 5.06 -1.55 -24.90
N CYS A 119 4.58 -0.70 -24.02
CA CYS A 119 3.18 -0.68 -23.60
C CYS A 119 2.25 -0.14 -24.70
N GLN A 120 2.68 0.85 -25.48
CA GLN A 120 1.94 1.31 -26.67
C GLN A 120 1.75 0.19 -27.69
N HIS A 121 2.79 -0.60 -27.95
CA HIS A 121 2.70 -1.78 -28.80
C HIS A 121 1.72 -2.82 -28.21
N LYS A 122 1.88 -3.19 -26.93
CA LYS A 122 1.00 -4.17 -26.25
C LYS A 122 -0.47 -3.79 -26.35
N HIS A 123 -0.78 -2.51 -26.19
CA HIS A 123 -2.13 -1.97 -26.26
C HIS A 123 -2.59 -1.60 -27.67
N LYS A 124 -1.80 -1.91 -28.71
CA LYS A 124 -2.10 -1.64 -30.13
C LYS A 124 -2.36 -0.16 -30.43
N LEU A 125 -1.68 0.72 -29.70
CA LEU A 125 -1.71 2.18 -29.90
C LEU A 125 -0.60 2.66 -30.84
N ALA A 126 0.45 1.86 -31.02
CA ALA A 126 1.56 2.11 -31.94
C ALA A 126 1.97 0.82 -32.66
N GLU A 127 2.77 0.95 -33.72
CA GLU A 127 3.43 -0.18 -34.38
C GLU A 127 4.43 -0.86 -33.44
N ASP A 128 4.74 -2.13 -33.70
CA ASP A 128 5.76 -2.86 -32.93
C ASP A 128 7.14 -2.26 -33.18
N ASP A 129 7.87 -2.00 -32.08
CA ASP A 129 9.29 -1.66 -32.10
C ASP A 129 10.07 -2.74 -31.33
N PRO A 130 10.51 -3.80 -32.02
CA PRO A 130 11.27 -4.88 -31.40
C PRO A 130 12.63 -4.45 -30.86
N GLU A 131 13.21 -3.37 -31.40
CA GLU A 131 14.51 -2.89 -30.95
C GLU A 131 14.36 -2.21 -29.58
N ALA A 132 13.39 -1.30 -29.45
CA ALA A 132 13.06 -0.67 -28.17
C ALA A 132 12.64 -1.71 -27.12
N GLY A 133 11.82 -2.69 -27.49
CA GLY A 133 11.39 -3.75 -26.59
C GLY A 133 12.55 -4.61 -26.06
N ARG A 134 13.49 -5.02 -26.93
CA ARG A 134 14.69 -5.76 -26.53
C ARG A 134 15.70 -4.92 -25.75
N ALA A 135 15.70 -3.61 -25.95
CA ALA A 135 16.53 -2.69 -25.16
C ALA A 135 16.00 -2.54 -23.73
N PHE A 136 14.70 -2.71 -23.53
CA PHE A 136 14.05 -2.58 -22.22
C PHE A 136 14.01 -3.91 -21.42
N LEU A 137 13.54 -4.99 -22.03
CA LEU A 137 13.32 -6.29 -21.36
C LEU A 137 14.20 -7.39 -21.95
N GLU A 138 14.88 -8.14 -21.08
CA GLU A 138 15.71 -9.29 -21.49
C GLU A 138 14.85 -10.38 -22.15
N ALA A 139 13.67 -10.65 -21.58
CA ALA A 139 12.75 -11.67 -22.06
C ALA A 139 11.81 -11.22 -23.20
N TYR A 140 12.05 -10.06 -23.84
CA TYR A 140 11.15 -9.49 -24.86
C TYR A 140 10.77 -10.48 -25.98
N ASP A 141 11.74 -11.22 -26.51
CA ASP A 141 11.47 -12.17 -27.62
C ASP A 141 10.63 -13.37 -27.20
N ALA A 142 10.79 -13.83 -25.96
CA ALA A 142 9.94 -14.88 -25.40
C ALA A 142 8.52 -14.35 -25.22
N TYR A 143 8.38 -13.11 -24.72
CA TYR A 143 7.11 -12.41 -24.53
C TYR A 143 6.34 -12.17 -25.83
N ARG A 144 7.05 -11.87 -26.93
CA ARG A 144 6.39 -11.66 -28.22
C ARG A 144 5.78 -12.95 -28.77
N LYS A 145 6.35 -14.11 -28.44
CA LYS A 145 6.02 -15.41 -29.05
C LYS A 145 4.99 -16.22 -28.28
N ALA A 146 5.16 -16.30 -26.98
CA ALA A 146 4.13 -16.84 -26.11
C ALA A 146 3.30 -15.65 -25.66
N ASP A 147 1.98 -15.75 -25.63
CA ASP A 147 1.12 -14.75 -24.99
C ASP A 147 1.41 -14.79 -23.47
N LEU A 148 2.63 -14.38 -23.09
CA LEU A 148 3.24 -14.50 -21.77
C LEU A 148 2.66 -13.42 -20.88
N GLY A 149 1.35 -13.51 -20.70
CA GLY A 149 0.71 -13.33 -19.43
C GLY A 149 0.63 -11.90 -18.91
N THR A 150 -0.35 -11.74 -18.05
CA THR A 150 -0.55 -10.56 -17.22
C THR A 150 0.72 -10.17 -16.45
N LYS A 151 1.56 -11.13 -16.02
CA LYS A 151 2.75 -10.88 -15.19
C LYS A 151 3.79 -9.98 -15.87
N LEU A 152 4.27 -10.29 -17.08
CA LEU A 152 5.25 -9.44 -17.78
C LEU A 152 4.67 -8.08 -18.17
N THR A 153 3.36 -8.04 -18.44
CA THR A 153 2.63 -6.80 -18.74
C THR A 153 2.57 -5.88 -17.51
N ILE A 154 2.38 -6.45 -16.33
CA ILE A 154 2.43 -5.72 -15.05
C ILE A 154 3.87 -5.32 -14.72
N ILE A 155 4.84 -6.24 -14.82
CA ILE A 155 6.27 -5.94 -14.59
C ILE A 155 6.70 -4.75 -15.46
N ALA A 156 6.37 -4.76 -16.75
CA ALA A 156 6.70 -3.66 -17.66
C ALA A 156 5.95 -2.34 -17.35
N GLY A 157 4.99 -2.33 -16.43
CA GLY A 157 4.16 -1.17 -16.08
C GLY A 157 3.02 -0.91 -17.07
N CYS A 158 2.73 -1.82 -17.99
CA CYS A 158 1.67 -1.60 -18.98
C CYS A 158 0.25 -1.75 -18.39
N TRP A 159 0.15 -2.21 -17.14
CA TRP A 159 -1.12 -2.36 -16.43
C TRP A 159 -0.88 -2.38 -14.92
N ASN A 160 -1.21 -1.28 -14.23
CA ASN A 160 -1.00 -1.16 -12.78
C ASN A 160 -2.30 -1.07 -11.98
N PHE A 161 -2.25 -1.53 -10.73
CA PHE A 161 -3.39 -1.57 -9.80
C PHE A 161 -3.28 -0.51 -8.70
N ILE A 162 -3.13 0.75 -9.10
CA ILE A 162 -2.95 1.89 -8.18
C ILE A 162 -4.18 2.14 -7.28
N ARG A 163 -5.38 1.81 -7.78
CA ARG A 163 -6.63 2.12 -7.08
C ARG A 163 -6.86 1.18 -5.90
N MET A 164 -6.97 1.75 -4.70
CA MET A 164 -7.49 1.05 -3.53
C MET A 164 -8.97 0.70 -3.73
N ASN A 165 -9.26 -0.60 -3.84
CA ASN A 165 -10.63 -1.13 -4.01
C ASN A 165 -11.21 -1.67 -2.69
N ASP A 166 -10.42 -1.69 -1.63
CA ASP A 166 -10.79 -2.18 -0.31
C ASP A 166 -11.76 -1.22 0.38
N ARG A 167 -12.89 -1.72 0.91
CA ARG A 167 -13.84 -0.90 1.66
C ARG A 167 -13.48 -0.92 3.14
N GLN A 168 -13.48 0.25 3.78
CA GLN A 168 -13.07 0.40 5.20
C GLN A 168 -11.68 -0.19 5.53
N PRO A 169 -10.65 0.09 4.71
CA PRO A 169 -9.31 -0.49 4.81
C PRO A 169 -8.55 -0.13 6.09
N HIS A 170 -9.01 0.88 6.84
CA HIS A 170 -8.43 1.28 8.13
C HIS A 170 -8.70 0.26 9.26
N ARG A 171 -9.81 -0.49 9.18
CA ARG A 171 -10.25 -1.41 10.24
C ARG A 171 -9.22 -2.49 10.61
N PRO A 172 -8.60 -3.21 9.64
CA PRO A 172 -7.59 -4.18 10.00
C PRO A 172 -6.41 -3.55 10.74
N PHE A 173 -5.95 -2.36 10.32
CA PHE A 173 -4.82 -1.69 10.95
C PHE A 173 -5.16 -1.22 12.38
N GLU A 174 -6.37 -0.69 12.61
CA GLU A 174 -6.85 -0.41 13.98
C GLU A 174 -6.87 -1.66 14.87
N LEU A 175 -7.24 -2.81 14.30
CA LEU A 175 -7.28 -4.07 15.04
C LEU A 175 -5.86 -4.61 15.32
N VAL A 176 -4.94 -4.53 14.37
CA VAL A 176 -3.53 -4.89 14.57
C VAL A 176 -2.89 -4.04 15.66
N GLY A 177 -3.08 -2.72 15.63
CA GLY A 177 -2.54 -1.83 16.67
C GLY A 177 -3.06 -2.16 18.07
N TRP A 178 -4.23 -2.78 18.19
CA TRP A 178 -4.75 -3.28 19.47
C TRP A 178 -4.21 -4.66 19.86
N LEU A 179 -3.91 -5.52 18.88
CA LEU A 179 -3.29 -6.82 19.15
C LEU A 179 -1.85 -6.67 19.66
N TYR A 180 -1.15 -5.60 19.26
CA TYR A 180 0.24 -5.32 19.64
C TYR A 180 0.42 -3.86 20.11
N PRO A 181 -0.25 -3.44 21.20
CA PRO A 181 -0.33 -2.03 21.59
C PRO A 181 1.00 -1.45 22.09
N ASP A 182 1.87 -2.31 22.64
CA ASP A 182 3.17 -1.94 23.20
C ASP A 182 4.33 -2.19 22.25
N LYS A 183 4.03 -2.47 20.97
CA LYS A 183 5.03 -2.83 19.96
C LYS A 183 5.15 -1.74 18.92
N ARG A 184 6.39 -1.52 18.45
CA ARG A 184 6.63 -0.76 17.22
C ARG A 184 6.31 -1.65 16.02
N HIS A 185 5.80 -1.05 14.96
CA HIS A 185 5.37 -1.79 13.77
C HIS A 185 6.37 -1.58 12.63
N ASP A 186 6.83 -2.69 12.05
CA ASP A 186 7.59 -2.69 10.79
C ASP A 186 6.59 -3.02 9.68
N CYS A 187 6.20 -2.01 8.89
CA CYS A 187 5.04 -2.08 8.01
C CYS A 187 5.43 -2.44 6.58
N TYR A 188 4.77 -3.45 6.02
CA TYR A 188 4.96 -3.93 4.65
C TYR A 188 3.62 -3.94 3.93
N THR A 189 3.56 -3.48 2.69
CA THR A 189 2.28 -3.34 1.97
C THR A 189 2.43 -3.49 0.47
N VAL A 190 1.46 -4.16 -0.16
CA VAL A 190 1.29 -4.17 -1.63
C VAL A 190 0.31 -3.10 -2.15
N GLY A 191 -0.27 -2.29 -1.27
CA GLY A 191 -1.29 -1.31 -1.61
C GLY A 191 -0.78 0.12 -1.54
N VAL A 192 -1.15 0.95 -2.53
CA VAL A 192 -0.74 2.35 -2.63
C VAL A 192 -1.24 3.16 -1.44
N VAL A 193 -2.56 3.35 -1.33
CA VAL A 193 -3.16 4.14 -0.25
C VAL A 193 -3.00 3.45 1.11
N GLN A 194 -2.91 2.12 1.10
CA GLN A 194 -2.76 1.31 2.31
C GLN A 194 -1.42 1.57 3.01
N ALA A 195 -0.34 1.91 2.29
CA ALA A 195 0.92 2.34 2.91
C ALA A 195 0.73 3.53 3.85
N TYR A 196 0.00 4.54 3.37
CA TYR A 196 -0.27 5.76 4.11
C TYR A 196 -1.28 5.52 5.25
N LEU A 197 -2.26 4.65 5.04
CA LEU A 197 -3.16 4.21 6.12
C LEU A 197 -2.42 3.45 7.23
N MET A 198 -1.47 2.59 6.87
CA MET A 198 -0.64 1.87 7.83
C MET A 198 0.19 2.85 8.65
N GLN A 199 0.90 3.79 8.01
CA GLN A 199 1.63 4.83 8.75
C GLN A 199 0.70 5.61 9.69
N GLU A 200 -0.46 6.04 9.16
CA GLU A 200 -1.39 6.86 9.93
C GLU A 200 -1.99 6.14 11.14
N ARG A 201 -2.20 4.81 11.06
CA ARG A 201 -2.88 4.00 12.09
C ARG A 201 -1.94 3.25 13.03
N LEU A 202 -0.78 2.84 12.54
CA LEU A 202 0.18 2.00 13.27
C LEU A 202 1.42 2.76 13.73
N SER A 203 1.61 4.01 13.26
CA SER A 203 2.82 4.80 13.53
C SER A 203 4.08 3.98 13.25
N CYS A 204 4.21 3.53 11.99
CA CYS A 204 5.21 2.57 11.60
C CYS A 204 6.62 3.12 11.88
N ARG A 205 7.51 2.26 12.36
CA ARG A 205 8.94 2.56 12.48
C ARG A 205 9.63 2.49 11.13
N SER A 206 9.25 1.51 10.33
CA SER A 206 9.71 1.33 8.95
C SER A 206 8.50 1.10 8.05
N LEU A 207 8.56 1.59 6.82
CA LEU A 207 7.50 1.42 5.84
C LEU A 207 8.09 0.93 4.52
N THR A 208 7.73 -0.30 4.15
CA THR A 208 8.18 -0.96 2.93
C THR A 208 7.01 -1.17 1.98
N MET A 209 7.08 -0.54 0.81
CA MET A 209 6.08 -0.63 -0.25
C MET A 209 6.55 -1.68 -1.26
N ILE A 210 5.83 -2.81 -1.38
CA ILE A 210 6.24 -3.98 -2.18
C ILE A 210 5.34 -4.10 -3.39
N ASP A 211 5.91 -4.00 -4.57
CA ASP A 211 5.20 -4.27 -5.83
C ASP A 211 6.23 -4.62 -6.90
N PHE A 212 5.89 -5.54 -7.80
CA PHE A 212 6.73 -5.86 -8.95
C PHE A 212 6.42 -4.97 -10.16
N ASP A 213 5.38 -4.15 -10.07
CA ASP A 213 5.05 -3.07 -11.00
C ASP A 213 5.82 -1.80 -10.62
N TRP A 214 6.79 -1.41 -11.45
CA TRP A 214 7.59 -0.23 -11.18
C TRP A 214 6.77 1.08 -11.22
N GLN A 215 5.63 1.15 -11.91
CA GLN A 215 4.79 2.35 -11.89
C GLN A 215 4.09 2.54 -10.56
N VAL A 216 3.75 1.46 -9.86
CA VAL A 216 3.23 1.55 -8.49
C VAL A 216 4.29 2.13 -7.56
N GLN A 217 5.54 1.70 -7.71
CA GLN A 217 6.68 2.27 -6.96
C GLN A 217 6.92 3.75 -7.32
N TYR A 218 6.81 4.12 -8.60
CA TYR A 218 6.95 5.50 -9.05
C TYR A 218 5.85 6.41 -8.48
N VAL A 219 4.63 5.90 -8.33
CA VAL A 219 3.52 6.60 -7.67
C VAL A 219 3.83 6.83 -6.20
N HIS A 220 4.36 5.81 -5.50
CA HIS A 220 4.78 5.97 -4.12
C HIS A 220 5.86 7.04 -3.97
N HIS A 221 6.88 7.00 -4.82
CA HIS A 221 7.95 8.01 -4.85
C HIS A 221 7.39 9.43 -4.99
N GLN A 222 6.53 9.67 -5.99
CA GLN A 222 5.88 10.96 -6.21
C GLN A 222 5.00 11.42 -5.03
N LEU A 223 4.34 10.49 -4.33
CA LEU A 223 3.54 10.80 -3.14
C LEU A 223 4.42 11.15 -1.94
N LEU A 224 5.57 10.48 -1.78
CA LEU A 224 6.54 10.77 -0.73
C LEU A 224 7.16 12.15 -0.91
N GLU A 225 7.56 12.52 -2.13
CA GLU A 225 8.06 13.87 -2.43
C GLU A 225 7.05 14.96 -2.08
N ARG A 226 5.76 14.73 -2.40
CA ARG A 226 4.66 15.64 -2.06
C ARG A 226 4.39 15.69 -0.57
N TRP A 227 4.50 14.56 0.12
CA TRP A 227 4.42 14.54 1.57
C TRP A 227 5.54 15.37 2.17
N ASP A 228 6.78 15.18 1.73
CA ASP A 228 7.96 15.92 2.17
C ASP A 228 7.82 17.42 1.95
N ALA A 229 7.27 17.83 0.80
CA ALA A 229 7.00 19.22 0.44
C ALA A 229 5.81 19.85 1.17
N GLY A 230 5.04 19.07 1.94
CA GLY A 230 3.84 19.56 2.62
C GLY A 230 2.69 19.90 1.69
N GLU A 231 2.50 19.04 0.70
CA GLU A 231 1.55 19.20 -0.39
C GLU A 231 0.39 18.20 -0.32
N LEU A 232 0.34 17.34 0.69
CA LEU A 232 -0.76 16.39 0.89
C LEU A 232 -1.87 16.90 1.83
N GLY A 233 -1.70 18.10 2.39
CA GLY A 233 -2.70 18.77 3.21
C GLY A 233 -4.00 19.06 2.44
N GLN A 234 -5.10 19.19 3.18
CA GLN A 234 -6.46 19.25 2.62
C GLN A 234 -6.65 20.30 1.51
N ASP A 235 -6.03 21.46 1.63
CA ASP A 235 -6.18 22.58 0.68
C ASP A 235 -5.37 22.40 -0.62
N LYS A 236 -4.35 21.55 -0.60
CA LYS A 236 -3.43 21.33 -1.74
C LYS A 236 -3.61 19.97 -2.40
N LEU A 237 -4.16 18.99 -1.67
CA LEU A 237 -4.21 17.58 -2.06
C LEU A 237 -4.67 17.38 -3.51
N ASP A 238 -5.77 18.00 -3.94
CA ASP A 238 -6.28 17.82 -5.31
C ASP A 238 -5.32 18.34 -6.38
N SER A 239 -4.69 19.50 -6.18
CA SER A 239 -3.70 20.04 -7.11
C SER A 239 -2.41 19.21 -7.13
N SER A 240 -1.96 18.75 -5.96
CA SER A 240 -0.74 17.96 -5.83
C SER A 240 -0.89 16.60 -6.52
N ILE A 241 -2.03 15.95 -6.28
CA ILE A 241 -2.41 14.68 -6.92
C ILE A 241 -2.56 14.87 -8.43
N ALA A 242 -3.18 15.96 -8.89
CA ALA A 242 -3.34 16.23 -10.32
C ALA A 242 -2.01 16.49 -11.05
N GLY A 243 -0.96 16.90 -10.32
CA GLY A 243 0.39 17.06 -10.87
C GLY A 243 1.20 15.77 -10.97
N MET A 244 0.66 14.63 -10.54
CA MET A 244 1.34 13.34 -10.65
C MET A 244 1.26 12.76 -12.07
N THR A 245 2.29 11.99 -12.42
CA THR A 245 2.34 11.26 -13.68
C THR A 245 2.01 9.78 -13.46
N VAL A 246 1.01 9.29 -14.19
CA VAL A 246 0.63 7.88 -14.28
C VAL A 246 0.30 7.58 -15.73
N ASP A 247 1.05 6.65 -16.34
CA ASP A 247 0.93 6.39 -17.77
C ASP A 247 -0.24 5.44 -18.06
N TRP A 248 -0.30 4.29 -17.38
CA TRP A 248 -1.35 3.28 -17.58
C TRP A 248 -2.17 3.10 -16.32
N ILE A 249 -3.43 2.67 -16.39
CA ILE A 249 -4.24 2.31 -15.21
C ILE A 249 -5.09 1.10 -15.55
N ALA A 250 -5.11 0.10 -14.66
CA ALA A 250 -5.98 -1.05 -14.78
C ALA A 250 -7.46 -0.64 -14.96
N PHE A 251 -8.16 -1.33 -15.87
CA PHE A 251 -9.59 -1.16 -16.15
C PHE A 251 -9.98 0.18 -16.78
N HIS A 252 -9.02 1.04 -17.10
CA HIS A 252 -9.23 2.20 -17.96
C HIS A 252 -8.86 1.86 -19.40
N SER A 253 -9.40 2.62 -20.36
CA SER A 253 -8.93 2.54 -21.74
C SER A 253 -7.44 2.89 -21.77
N PRO A 254 -6.59 2.10 -22.45
CA PRO A 254 -5.16 2.39 -22.53
C PRO A 254 -4.91 3.80 -23.09
N GLN A 255 -4.11 4.60 -22.38
CA GLN A 255 -3.70 5.96 -22.76
C GLN A 255 -2.23 6.11 -22.40
N ALA A 256 -1.51 7.00 -23.09
CA ALA A 256 -0.09 7.23 -22.78
C ALA A 256 0.10 8.02 -21.47
N GLU A 257 -0.85 8.89 -21.12
CA GLU A 257 -0.87 9.65 -19.87
C GLU A 257 -2.30 9.74 -19.35
N HIS A 258 -2.52 9.37 -18.10
CA HIS A 258 -3.81 9.50 -17.43
C HIS A 258 -3.86 10.76 -16.58
N LYS A 259 -4.99 11.48 -16.64
CA LYS A 259 -5.27 12.54 -15.68
C LYS A 259 -5.48 11.93 -14.29
N VAL A 260 -4.54 12.17 -13.39
CA VAL A 260 -4.60 11.67 -12.01
C VAL A 260 -5.56 12.53 -11.19
N THR A 261 -6.41 11.87 -10.40
CA THR A 261 -7.32 12.50 -9.44
C THR A 261 -7.43 11.64 -8.19
N MET A 262 -8.07 12.11 -7.13
CA MET A 262 -8.37 11.25 -5.97
C MET A 262 -9.15 9.99 -6.33
N ALA A 263 -9.97 10.02 -7.39
CA ALA A 263 -10.68 8.84 -7.87
C ALA A 263 -9.77 7.78 -8.51
N THR A 264 -8.55 8.16 -8.91
CA THR A 264 -7.50 7.25 -9.38
C THR A 264 -7.00 6.37 -8.24
N PHE A 265 -6.79 6.96 -7.05
CA PHE A 265 -6.25 6.25 -5.89
C PHE A 265 -7.33 5.60 -5.03
N CYS A 266 -8.54 6.16 -5.00
CA CYS A 266 -9.57 5.78 -4.05
C CYS A 266 -10.85 5.26 -4.71
N HIS A 267 -11.41 4.20 -4.13
CA HIS A 267 -12.72 3.69 -4.52
C HIS A 267 -13.82 4.74 -4.27
N PRO A 268 -14.91 4.77 -5.07
CA PRO A 268 -16.05 5.62 -4.79
C PRO A 268 -16.65 5.20 -3.44
N GLY A 269 -16.91 6.18 -2.57
CA GLY A 269 -17.45 5.95 -1.23
C GLY A 269 -16.41 5.82 -0.10
N ILE A 270 -15.11 5.78 -0.41
CA ILE A 270 -14.04 5.89 0.60
C ILE A 270 -13.15 7.14 0.42
N ASP A 271 -13.47 8.01 -0.54
CA ASP A 271 -12.76 9.27 -0.82
C ASP A 271 -12.55 10.13 0.45
N LYS A 272 -13.59 10.29 1.27
CA LYS A 272 -13.49 11.02 2.53
C LYS A 272 -12.44 10.45 3.48
N LEU A 273 -12.35 9.12 3.56
CA LEU A 273 -11.34 8.45 4.39
C LEU A 273 -9.94 8.72 3.81
N CYS A 274 -9.75 8.51 2.51
CA CYS A 274 -8.46 8.76 1.86
C CYS A 274 -7.96 10.19 2.08
N ARG A 275 -8.82 11.18 1.85
CA ARG A 275 -8.49 12.60 2.04
C ARG A 275 -8.14 12.89 3.49
N ALA A 276 -8.91 12.34 4.44
CA ALA A 276 -8.62 12.50 5.85
C ALA A 276 -7.27 11.86 6.24
N THR A 277 -6.92 10.71 5.66
CA THR A 277 -5.62 10.06 5.88
C THR A 277 -4.47 10.92 5.38
N PHE A 278 -4.53 11.43 4.15
CA PHE A 278 -3.47 12.31 3.63
C PHE A 278 -3.35 13.62 4.41
N ALA A 279 -4.48 14.23 4.77
CA ALA A 279 -4.49 15.43 5.60
C ALA A 279 -3.86 15.20 6.98
N ALA A 280 -4.19 14.07 7.64
CA ALA A 280 -3.63 13.71 8.94
C ALA A 280 -2.11 13.44 8.87
N LEU A 281 -1.63 12.79 7.81
CA LEU A 281 -0.21 12.57 7.58
C LEU A 281 0.53 13.87 7.32
N ASP A 282 -0.07 14.80 6.57
CA ASP A 282 0.55 16.11 6.32
C ASP A 282 0.64 16.94 7.61
N GLU A 283 -0.41 16.92 8.44
CA GLU A 283 -0.46 17.59 9.75
C GLU A 283 0.60 17.02 10.70
N ARG A 284 0.77 15.69 10.74
CA ARG A 284 1.73 15.00 11.62
C ARG A 284 3.10 14.80 11.00
N ARG A 285 3.36 15.38 9.82
CA ARG A 285 4.59 15.15 9.05
C ARG A 285 5.87 15.26 9.88
N ALA A 286 5.98 16.28 10.74
CA ALA A 286 7.17 16.46 11.58
C ALA A 286 7.33 15.34 12.64
N ASP A 287 6.23 14.87 13.23
CA ASP A 287 6.24 13.76 14.19
C ASP A 287 6.50 12.41 13.49
N ASP A 288 5.86 12.21 12.34
CA ASP A 288 6.02 11.02 11.51
C ASP A 288 7.47 10.91 11.01
N LYS A 289 8.09 11.99 10.53
CA LYS A 289 9.52 12.01 10.15
C LYS A 289 10.47 11.67 11.28
N ARG A 290 10.10 11.95 12.54
CA ARG A 290 10.89 11.56 13.71
C ARG A 290 10.70 10.10 14.10
N SER A 291 9.52 9.52 13.85
CA SER A 291 9.16 8.17 14.28
C SER A 291 9.40 7.10 13.20
N LEU A 292 9.35 7.49 11.92
CA LEU A 292 9.58 6.67 10.75
C LEU A 292 11.06 6.73 10.35
N GLU A 293 11.81 5.72 10.77
CA GLU A 293 13.26 5.61 10.60
C GLU A 293 13.68 5.30 9.16
N ARG A 294 12.81 4.62 8.39
CA ARG A 294 13.12 4.22 7.01
C ARG A 294 11.88 4.05 6.15
N ILE A 295 12.00 4.44 4.88
CA ILE A 295 11.06 4.08 3.82
C ILE A 295 11.80 3.30 2.74
N THR A 296 11.25 2.13 2.38
CA THR A 296 11.80 1.28 1.32
C THR A 296 10.78 1.10 0.20
N LEU A 297 11.11 1.59 -1.01
CA LEU A 297 10.42 1.24 -2.24
C LEU A 297 10.98 -0.11 -2.73
N ASN A 298 10.27 -1.21 -2.49
CA ASN A 298 10.75 -2.55 -2.82
C ASN A 298 10.13 -3.05 -4.12
N LEU A 299 10.87 -2.87 -5.22
CA LEU A 299 10.53 -3.44 -6.52
C LEU A 299 10.83 -4.94 -6.49
N SER A 300 9.85 -5.74 -6.11
CA SER A 300 9.96 -7.21 -6.01
C SER A 300 8.60 -7.90 -6.01
N GLY A 301 8.60 -9.20 -6.29
CA GLY A 301 7.52 -10.06 -5.85
C GLY A 301 7.52 -10.21 -4.32
N LEU A 302 6.39 -10.59 -3.74
CA LEU A 302 6.24 -10.82 -2.30
C LEU A 302 7.21 -11.88 -1.74
N HIS A 303 7.50 -12.92 -2.51
CA HIS A 303 8.42 -13.99 -2.11
C HIS A 303 9.89 -13.57 -2.06
N ASP A 304 10.22 -12.47 -2.75
CA ASP A 304 11.57 -11.91 -2.85
C ASP A 304 11.70 -10.58 -2.08
N MET A 305 10.68 -10.22 -1.28
CA MET A 305 10.70 -8.98 -0.52
C MET A 305 11.90 -8.90 0.43
N THR A 306 12.34 -7.68 0.66
CA THR A 306 13.42 -7.33 1.58
C THR A 306 12.85 -7.18 2.98
N LEU A 307 13.50 -7.77 3.98
CA LEU A 307 13.07 -7.78 5.38
C LEU A 307 14.15 -7.21 6.32
N ASP A 308 15.07 -6.38 5.80
CA ASP A 308 16.17 -5.77 6.57
C ASP A 308 15.67 -4.92 7.74
N ASP A 309 14.41 -4.50 7.69
CA ASP A 309 13.79 -3.63 8.67
C ASP A 309 13.05 -4.39 9.76
N VAL A 310 13.14 -5.72 9.86
CA VAL A 310 12.56 -6.45 11.00
C VAL A 310 13.46 -6.28 12.22
N THR A 311 12.92 -5.74 13.31
CA THR A 311 13.65 -5.63 14.60
C THR A 311 13.12 -6.60 15.64
N ALA A 312 13.99 -7.08 16.54
CA ALA A 312 13.62 -8.00 17.61
C ALA A 312 12.49 -7.48 18.53
N GLU A 313 12.39 -6.15 18.69
CA GLU A 313 11.40 -5.50 19.56
C GLU A 313 10.09 -5.16 18.83
N GLY A 314 10.12 -5.13 17.50
CA GLY A 314 9.00 -4.78 16.64
C GLY A 314 8.12 -5.97 16.26
N VAL A 315 6.98 -5.66 15.65
CA VAL A 315 6.09 -6.63 15.02
C VAL A 315 5.98 -6.27 13.54
N PRO A 316 6.44 -7.14 12.62
CA PRO A 316 6.18 -6.96 11.20
C PRO A 316 4.68 -7.06 10.93
N VAL A 317 4.13 -6.05 10.25
CA VAL A 317 2.73 -6.04 9.81
C VAL A 317 2.73 -6.04 8.29
N ILE A 318 2.26 -7.12 7.68
CA ILE A 318 2.32 -7.33 6.24
C ILE A 318 0.90 -7.30 5.67
N TYR A 319 0.61 -6.28 4.85
CA TYR A 319 -0.64 -6.11 4.14
C TYR A 319 -0.55 -6.66 2.71
N LEU A 320 -1.39 -7.65 2.40
CA LEU A 320 -1.26 -8.49 1.21
C LEU A 320 -2.50 -8.49 0.31
N SER A 321 -3.36 -7.46 0.33
CA SER A 321 -4.68 -7.41 -0.37
C SER A 321 -4.75 -8.27 -1.63
N ASN A 322 -5.58 -9.34 -1.61
CA ASN A 322 -5.71 -10.38 -2.65
C ASN A 322 -4.41 -11.06 -3.17
N ALA A 323 -3.22 -10.57 -2.87
CA ALA A 323 -1.96 -10.96 -3.50
C ALA A 323 -1.56 -12.41 -3.19
N THR A 324 -2.12 -13.00 -2.13
CA THR A 324 -1.93 -14.41 -1.75
C THR A 324 -3.01 -15.35 -2.30
N GLU A 325 -3.89 -14.86 -3.17
CA GLU A 325 -4.78 -15.74 -3.93
C GLU A 325 -3.98 -16.55 -4.97
N LYS A 326 -4.46 -17.77 -5.25
CA LYS A 326 -3.85 -18.71 -6.22
C LYS A 326 -3.63 -18.14 -7.64
N HIS A 327 -4.31 -17.04 -7.98
CA HIS A 327 -4.22 -16.38 -9.28
C HIS A 327 -3.01 -15.45 -9.38
N PHE A 328 -2.53 -14.93 -8.25
CA PHE A 328 -1.45 -13.94 -8.19
C PHE A 328 -0.16 -14.51 -7.61
N MET A 329 -0.27 -15.60 -6.84
CA MET A 329 0.86 -16.24 -6.17
C MET A 329 0.73 -17.75 -6.26
N THR A 330 1.82 -18.43 -6.59
CA THR A 330 1.96 -19.89 -6.54
C THR A 330 2.15 -20.39 -5.11
N ARG A 331 2.03 -21.71 -4.89
CA ARG A 331 2.25 -22.27 -3.55
C ARG A 331 3.69 -22.09 -3.11
N GLU A 332 4.60 -22.29 -4.03
CA GLU A 332 6.05 -22.22 -3.83
C GLU A 332 6.47 -20.80 -3.45
N GLU A 333 5.92 -19.78 -4.14
CA GLU A 333 6.14 -18.38 -3.79
C GLU A 333 5.57 -18.04 -2.39
N PHE A 334 4.39 -18.55 -2.04
CA PHE A 334 3.83 -18.36 -0.70
C PHE A 334 4.72 -18.99 0.39
N ASP A 335 5.13 -20.25 0.22
CA ASP A 335 5.97 -20.95 1.19
C ASP A 335 7.35 -20.26 1.31
N ALA A 336 7.90 -19.74 0.21
CA ALA A 336 9.13 -18.94 0.22
C ALA A 336 8.96 -17.62 1.00
N MET A 337 7.84 -16.91 0.82
CA MET A 337 7.51 -15.70 1.57
C MET A 337 7.44 -15.99 3.08
N ILE A 338 6.73 -17.06 3.48
CA ILE A 338 6.63 -17.46 4.89
C ILE A 338 8.00 -17.84 5.46
N SER A 339 8.79 -18.64 4.72
CA SER A 339 10.12 -19.08 5.16
C SER A 339 11.08 -17.91 5.34
N ARG A 340 11.04 -16.92 4.43
CA ARG A 340 11.87 -15.72 4.52
C ARG A 340 11.49 -14.86 5.73
N LEU A 341 10.20 -14.70 6.00
CA LEU A 341 9.76 -13.98 7.20
C LEU A 341 10.13 -14.74 8.48
N GLU A 342 9.95 -16.06 8.51
CA GLU A 342 10.38 -16.89 9.63
C GLU A 342 11.87 -16.74 9.93
N ALA A 343 12.72 -16.64 8.89
CA ALA A 343 14.15 -16.44 9.04
C ALA A 343 14.54 -15.04 9.55
N ALA A 344 13.68 -14.03 9.33
CA ALA A 344 13.90 -12.66 9.80
C ALA A 344 13.39 -12.44 11.24
N LEU A 345 12.61 -13.37 11.79
CA LEU A 345 12.03 -13.26 13.13
C LEU A 345 12.93 -13.91 14.19
N GLU A 346 13.04 -13.25 15.33
CA GLU A 346 13.65 -13.80 16.55
C GLU A 346 12.73 -14.83 17.23
N LEU A 347 13.30 -15.69 18.07
CA LEU A 347 12.52 -16.69 18.81
C LEU A 347 11.42 -16.04 19.68
N GLY A 348 10.17 -16.48 19.51
CA GLY A 348 8.99 -15.93 20.19
C GLY A 348 8.49 -14.60 19.60
N GLN A 349 9.13 -14.10 18.55
CA GLN A 349 8.65 -12.91 17.85
C GLN A 349 7.44 -13.25 16.97
N HIS A 350 6.56 -12.26 16.83
CA HIS A 350 5.33 -12.36 16.06
C HIS A 350 5.40 -11.50 14.80
N ALA A 351 4.73 -11.93 13.74
CA ALA A 351 4.37 -11.12 12.59
C ALA A 351 2.88 -11.24 12.27
N ALA A 352 2.25 -10.12 11.92
CA ALA A 352 0.83 -10.05 11.58
C ALA A 352 0.64 -9.94 10.06
N PHE A 353 -0.10 -10.86 9.47
CA PHE A 353 -0.56 -10.79 8.09
C PHE A 353 -1.98 -10.29 8.02
N VAL A 354 -2.21 -9.24 7.24
CA VAL A 354 -3.53 -8.70 6.95
C VAL A 354 -3.89 -9.03 5.51
N THR A 355 -4.96 -9.80 5.33
CA THR A 355 -5.56 -10.04 4.01
C THR A 355 -6.93 -9.39 3.96
N HIS A 356 -7.21 -8.74 2.84
CA HIS A 356 -8.47 -8.04 2.63
C HIS A 356 -9.12 -8.56 1.36
N VAL A 357 -10.44 -8.68 1.36
CA VAL A 357 -11.17 -9.08 0.16
C VAL A 357 -11.37 -7.86 -0.73
N ALA A 358 -10.90 -7.91 -1.97
CA ALA A 358 -11.13 -6.81 -2.90
C ALA A 358 -12.62 -6.45 -3.04
N GLY A 359 -12.91 -5.16 -2.94
CA GLY A 359 -14.26 -4.61 -3.10
C GLY A 359 -15.20 -4.83 -1.91
N LYS A 360 -14.75 -5.48 -0.82
CA LYS A 360 -15.58 -5.74 0.37
C LYS A 360 -15.03 -5.03 1.60
N VAL A 361 -15.74 -5.17 2.72
CA VAL A 361 -15.30 -4.72 4.05
C VAL A 361 -14.66 -5.85 4.86
N ASP A 362 -14.75 -7.07 4.34
CA ASP A 362 -14.38 -8.30 5.00
C ASP A 362 -12.86 -8.50 4.92
N PHE A 363 -12.27 -8.97 6.01
CA PHE A 363 -10.82 -9.19 6.10
C PHE A 363 -10.48 -10.33 7.06
N ALA A 364 -9.20 -10.69 7.07
CA ALA A 364 -8.65 -11.65 8.01
C ALA A 364 -7.28 -11.18 8.52
N ILE A 365 -6.96 -11.61 9.74
CA ILE A 365 -5.66 -11.39 10.35
C ILE A 365 -5.10 -12.76 10.74
N TYR A 366 -3.89 -13.05 10.28
CA TYR A 366 -3.12 -14.23 10.67
C TYR A 366 -1.89 -13.78 11.43
N ASP A 367 -1.47 -14.58 12.40
CA ASP A 367 -0.30 -14.33 13.22
C ASP A 367 0.69 -15.48 13.05
N LEU A 368 1.93 -15.12 12.74
CA LEU A 368 3.06 -16.04 12.63
C LEU A 368 3.96 -15.84 13.84
N GLU A 369 4.05 -16.87 14.67
CA GLU A 369 4.97 -16.91 15.81
C GLU A 369 6.20 -17.74 15.45
N ARG A 370 7.40 -17.19 15.65
CA ARG A 370 8.64 -17.93 15.50
C ARG A 370 8.85 -18.84 16.71
N LEU A 371 8.98 -20.14 16.47
CA LEU A 371 9.23 -21.16 17.49
C LEU A 371 10.68 -21.67 17.41
N ALA A 372 11.09 -22.45 18.42
CA ALA A 372 12.43 -23.05 18.45
C ALA A 372 12.67 -23.99 17.26
N GLU A 373 11.60 -24.66 16.82
CA GLU A 373 11.57 -25.51 15.64
C GLU A 373 10.46 -25.00 14.70
N GLY A 374 10.83 -24.18 13.72
CA GLY A 374 9.91 -23.68 12.70
C GLY A 374 9.10 -22.45 13.15
N SER A 375 7.88 -22.34 12.66
CA SER A 375 6.93 -21.29 13.01
C SER A 375 5.52 -21.84 13.17
N LYS A 376 4.67 -21.09 13.87
CA LYS A 376 3.25 -21.39 14.03
C LYS A 376 2.42 -20.27 13.45
N LEU A 377 1.65 -20.59 12.42
CA LEU A 377 0.69 -19.68 11.79
C LEU A 377 -0.71 -19.93 12.37
N THR A 378 -1.34 -18.89 12.92
CA THR A 378 -2.65 -18.95 13.60
C THR A 378 -3.61 -17.93 13.01
N THR A 379 -4.88 -18.30 12.81
CA THR A 379 -5.92 -17.34 12.45
C THR A 379 -6.35 -16.53 13.68
N ARG A 380 -6.09 -15.22 13.71
CA ARG A 380 -6.54 -14.34 14.81
C ARG A 380 -8.01 -13.97 14.69
N CYS A 381 -8.45 -13.63 13.49
CA CYS A 381 -9.85 -13.42 13.16
C CYS A 381 -10.07 -13.59 11.65
N ARG A 382 -11.32 -13.88 11.26
CA ARG A 382 -11.68 -14.11 9.86
C ARG A 382 -13.16 -13.85 9.61
N ASP A 383 -13.47 -12.95 8.68
CA ASP A 383 -14.87 -12.72 8.27
C ASP A 383 -15.39 -13.83 7.34
N ALA A 384 -16.71 -13.88 7.16
CA ALA A 384 -17.42 -15.03 6.57
C ALA A 384 -17.21 -15.22 5.06
N HIS A 385 -16.62 -14.24 4.37
CA HIS A 385 -16.50 -14.24 2.91
C HIS A 385 -15.54 -15.30 2.36
N TRP A 386 -14.68 -15.87 3.21
CA TRP A 386 -13.75 -16.92 2.79
C TRP A 386 -14.48 -18.24 2.51
N GLY A 387 -14.24 -18.80 1.33
CA GLY A 387 -14.96 -19.96 0.80
C GLY A 387 -16.24 -19.62 0.04
N GLU A 388 -16.72 -18.36 0.06
CA GLU A 388 -17.84 -17.95 -0.80
C GLU A 388 -17.42 -17.96 -2.28
N LEU A 389 -18.37 -18.29 -3.17
CA LEU A 389 -18.10 -18.33 -4.60
C LEU A 389 -17.95 -16.91 -5.17
N LYS A 390 -16.86 -16.69 -5.90
CA LYS A 390 -16.64 -15.53 -6.77
C LYS A 390 -17.58 -15.58 -7.97
N SER A 391 -17.61 -14.48 -8.73
CA SER A 391 -18.39 -14.38 -9.97
C SER A 391 -17.99 -15.41 -11.04
N ASN A 392 -16.76 -15.92 -10.99
CA ASN A 392 -16.28 -16.99 -11.87
C ASN A 392 -16.63 -18.41 -11.37
N GLY A 393 -17.38 -18.54 -10.27
CA GLY A 393 -17.80 -19.82 -9.69
C GLY A 393 -16.72 -20.53 -8.86
N GLU A 394 -15.55 -19.93 -8.67
CA GLU A 394 -14.51 -20.47 -7.77
C GLU A 394 -14.65 -19.90 -6.35
N PRO A 395 -14.34 -20.65 -5.29
CA PRO A 395 -14.32 -20.10 -3.95
C PRO A 395 -13.24 -19.01 -3.82
N TYR A 396 -13.53 -17.98 -3.03
CA TYR A 396 -12.50 -17.07 -2.57
C TYR A 396 -11.65 -17.79 -1.51
N GLU A 397 -10.41 -18.07 -1.86
CA GLU A 397 -9.41 -18.67 -0.97
C GLU A 397 -8.04 -18.03 -1.23
N THR A 398 -7.28 -17.83 -0.16
CA THR A 398 -5.85 -17.51 -0.19
C THR A 398 -5.04 -18.73 0.23
N TRP A 399 -3.71 -18.66 0.11
CA TRP A 399 -2.85 -19.73 0.61
C TRP A 399 -2.90 -19.90 2.13
N PHE A 400 -3.28 -18.88 2.89
CA PHE A 400 -3.43 -18.98 4.34
C PHE A 400 -4.46 -20.05 4.73
N GLU A 401 -5.61 -20.11 4.06
CA GLU A 401 -6.66 -21.11 4.33
C GLU A 401 -6.19 -22.55 4.14
N LYS A 402 -5.17 -22.75 3.30
CA LYS A 402 -4.64 -24.09 2.98
C LYS A 402 -3.53 -24.54 3.95
N VAL A 403 -2.91 -23.60 4.66
CA VAL A 403 -1.80 -23.87 5.57
C VAL A 403 -2.27 -23.86 7.02
N VAL A 404 -3.16 -22.94 7.38
CA VAL A 404 -3.70 -22.88 8.74
C VAL A 404 -4.73 -24.00 8.90
N LYS A 405 -4.33 -25.04 9.64
CA LYS A 405 -5.24 -26.09 10.12
C LYS A 405 -5.89 -25.62 11.41
N ASP A 406 -6.92 -24.81 11.29
CA ASP A 406 -7.73 -24.48 12.46
C ASP A 406 -8.39 -25.79 12.95
N GLY A 407 -8.14 -26.14 14.22
CA GLY A 407 -8.80 -27.28 14.86
C GLY A 407 -10.32 -27.05 14.93
N LYS A 408 -11.04 -27.86 15.71
CA LYS A 408 -12.49 -27.68 15.93
C LYS A 408 -12.88 -26.35 16.65
N GLU A 409 -11.95 -25.42 16.83
CA GLU A 409 -12.20 -24.12 17.44
C GLU A 409 -12.90 -23.18 16.45
N THR A 410 -13.94 -22.51 16.94
CA THR A 410 -14.67 -21.50 16.18
C THR A 410 -13.80 -20.25 16.05
N ILE A 411 -13.33 -19.97 14.83
CA ILE A 411 -12.57 -18.75 14.51
C ILE A 411 -13.49 -17.53 14.74
N PRO A 412 -13.06 -16.51 15.51
CA PRO A 412 -13.85 -15.30 15.69
C PRO A 412 -13.89 -14.46 14.40
N THR A 413 -15.01 -13.79 14.15
CA THR A 413 -15.08 -12.83 13.03
C THR A 413 -14.27 -11.57 13.34
N CYS A 414 -13.66 -10.97 12.33
CA CYS A 414 -12.93 -9.72 12.52
C CYS A 414 -13.87 -8.58 12.88
N GLN A 415 -15.09 -8.56 12.32
CA GLN A 415 -16.12 -7.61 12.72
C GLN A 415 -16.45 -7.71 14.22
N SER A 416 -16.60 -8.91 14.79
CA SER A 416 -16.90 -9.07 16.22
C SER A 416 -15.73 -8.61 17.11
N SER A 417 -14.50 -8.95 16.69
CA SER A 417 -13.26 -8.54 17.37
C SER A 417 -13.11 -7.02 17.39
N TRP A 418 -13.38 -6.36 16.26
CA TRP A 418 -13.33 -4.90 16.13
C TRP A 418 -14.39 -4.19 17.00
N VAL A 419 -15.64 -4.68 17.01
CA VAL A 419 -16.71 -4.10 17.85
C VAL A 419 -16.39 -4.23 19.34
N ARG A 420 -15.89 -5.40 19.77
CA ARG A 420 -15.47 -5.62 21.16
C ARG A 420 -14.37 -4.63 21.57
N ASN A 421 -13.34 -4.50 20.74
CA ASN A 421 -12.23 -3.56 20.98
C ASN A 421 -12.74 -2.12 21.13
N ARG A 422 -13.55 -1.62 20.18
CA ARG A 422 -14.13 -0.26 20.26
C ARG A 422 -14.90 0.00 21.56
N ARG A 423 -15.59 -1.03 22.07
CA ARG A 423 -16.32 -0.92 23.35
C ARG A 423 -15.36 -0.83 24.53
N GLU A 424 -14.31 -1.63 24.53
CA GLU A 424 -13.27 -1.61 25.58
C GLU A 424 -12.52 -0.28 25.60
N GLN A 425 -12.14 0.27 24.44
CA GLN A 425 -11.52 1.59 24.33
C GLN A 425 -12.40 2.71 24.89
N ARG A 426 -13.69 2.71 24.54
CA ARG A 426 -14.64 3.71 25.07
C ARG A 426 -14.79 3.60 26.59
N LYS A 427 -14.77 2.37 27.12
CA LYS A 427 -14.83 2.13 28.56
C LYS A 427 -13.57 2.67 29.25
N ALA A 428 -12.39 2.33 28.75
CA ALA A 428 -11.11 2.79 29.28
C ALA A 428 -10.98 4.32 29.23
N ALA A 429 -11.41 4.96 28.13
CA ALA A 429 -11.40 6.41 28.00
C ALA A 429 -12.36 7.10 29.00
N ALA A 430 -13.55 6.52 29.21
CA ALA A 430 -14.50 7.03 30.20
C ALA A 430 -13.97 6.88 31.64
N GLU A 431 -13.34 5.75 31.95
CA GLU A 431 -12.70 5.50 33.26
C GLU A 431 -11.52 6.45 33.51
N ALA A 432 -10.69 6.70 32.49
CA ALA A 432 -9.58 7.66 32.58
C ALA A 432 -10.08 9.10 32.76
N ALA A 433 -11.14 9.50 32.07
CA ALA A 433 -11.76 10.82 32.23
C ALA A 433 -12.32 11.00 33.65
N GLN A 434 -12.99 9.98 34.19
CA GLN A 434 -13.49 10.00 35.57
C GLN A 434 -12.37 10.04 36.62
N ALA A 435 -11.22 9.42 36.35
CA ALA A 435 -10.08 9.46 37.25
C ALA A 435 -9.32 10.79 37.21
N ALA A 436 -9.50 11.59 36.15
CA ALA A 436 -8.89 12.91 35.99
C ALA A 436 -9.73 14.05 36.61
N GLU A 437 -11.01 13.78 36.90
CA GLU A 437 -11.93 14.64 37.66
C GLU A 437 -11.77 14.43 39.18
#